data_AF-A0A9E2YV63-F1
#
_entry.id   AF-A0A9E2YV63-F1
#
_cell.length_a   1.000
_cell.length_b   1.000
_cell.length_c   1.000
_cell.angle_alpha   90.00
_cell.angle_beta   90.00
_cell.angle_gamma   90.00
#
_symmetry.space_group_name_H-M   'P 1'
#
loop_
_entity.id
_entity.type
_entity.pdbx_description
1 polymer ?
#
loop_
_entity_poly.entity_id
_entity_poly.type
_entity_poly.pdbx_seq_one_letter_code
_entity_poly.pdbx_strand_id
1 'polypeptide(L)'
;MPVPPVPPPLEQLGRRPFSFYPPIQNVTHNEWLYQKANWSEVLVRNTKSLEEIWVPRCYVGEASFVDEPVMIVGLLKELEYRAGAVLPAERRVIEMPIAVGERPRRPFAPPPPQRLAPVVAIRLESEPIGRVARLALGGVALGIAGCVLLLSFYRGGVLGNKLIYGPVVQSDLGLGAFDDYRSVVRLLGPPLEDRWRPANPGGRDFRLLGYPRQGFYILLMGRTRSEARYIGALDRTWTPVHTVNVPGFGNSAAILRTLPRF
;
A
#
# COMPACT_ATOMS: atom_id res chain seq x y z
N MET A 1 -37.22 -20.64 -5.66
CA MET A 1 -36.56 -19.85 -4.61
C MET A 1 -35.97 -18.62 -5.29
N PRO A 2 -36.45 -17.39 -5.04
CA PRO A 2 -35.75 -16.20 -5.50
C PRO A 2 -34.38 -16.17 -4.81
N VAL A 3 -33.33 -16.05 -5.61
CA VAL A 3 -31.97 -15.83 -5.10
C VAL A 3 -31.97 -14.50 -4.34
N PRO A 4 -31.45 -14.42 -3.11
CA PRO A 4 -31.35 -13.14 -2.41
C PRO A 4 -30.56 -12.17 -3.29
N PRO A 5 -31.03 -10.93 -3.49
CA PRO A 5 -30.31 -9.96 -4.29
C PRO A 5 -28.91 -9.78 -3.69
N VAL A 6 -27.89 -9.93 -4.53
CA VAL A 6 -26.51 -9.64 -4.15
C VAL A 6 -26.49 -8.19 -3.65
N PRO A 7 -26.02 -7.92 -2.42
CA PRO A 7 -26.06 -6.58 -1.86
C PRO A 7 -25.25 -5.62 -2.74
N PRO A 8 -25.71 -4.36 -2.87
CA PRO A 8 -25.07 -3.40 -3.74
C PRO A 8 -23.64 -3.10 -3.23
N PRO A 9 -22.60 -3.24 -4.07
CA PRO A 9 -21.26 -2.79 -3.73
C PRO A 9 -21.27 -1.31 -3.36
N LEU A 10 -20.40 -0.90 -2.43
CA LEU A 10 -20.32 0.47 -1.88
C LEU A 10 -20.25 1.55 -2.98
N GLU A 11 -19.65 1.21 -4.12
CA GLU A 11 -19.54 2.06 -5.30
C GLU A 11 -20.90 2.47 -5.90
N GLN A 12 -21.94 1.67 -5.72
CA GLN A 12 -23.30 1.96 -6.19
C GLN A 12 -23.99 3.05 -5.37
N LEU A 13 -23.48 3.41 -4.18
CA LEU A 13 -24.00 4.53 -3.41
C LEU A 13 -23.78 5.88 -4.11
N GLY A 14 -22.77 5.96 -4.99
CA GLY A 14 -22.46 7.18 -5.74
C GLY A 14 -22.24 8.37 -4.82
N ARG A 15 -23.12 9.38 -4.92
CA ARG A 15 -23.09 10.62 -4.11
C ARG A 15 -24.03 10.60 -2.90
N ARG A 16 -24.66 9.47 -2.57
CA ARG A 16 -25.54 9.39 -1.40
C ARG A 16 -24.71 9.37 -0.11
N PRO A 17 -25.07 10.18 0.90
CA PRO A 17 -24.47 10.08 2.23
C PRO A 17 -24.77 8.72 2.87
N PHE A 18 -23.81 8.21 3.63
CA PHE A 18 -23.97 6.99 4.42
C PHE A 18 -23.17 7.05 5.72
N SER A 19 -23.48 6.16 6.65
CA SER A 19 -22.81 6.01 7.94
C SER A 19 -22.19 4.64 8.08
N PHE A 20 -21.01 4.54 8.69
CA PHE A 20 -20.42 3.24 9.00
C PHE A 20 -21.02 2.66 10.29
N TYR A 21 -21.25 1.35 10.33
CA TYR A 21 -21.65 0.66 11.54
C TYR A 21 -20.82 -0.63 11.75
N PRO A 22 -20.05 -0.74 12.85
CA PRO A 22 -19.82 0.27 13.88
C PRO A 22 -19.16 1.56 13.34
N PRO A 23 -19.30 2.72 14.03
CA PRO A 23 -18.63 3.95 13.61
C PRO A 23 -17.10 3.82 13.70
N ILE A 24 -16.38 4.49 12.80
CA ILE A 24 -14.92 4.60 12.88
C ILE A 24 -14.57 5.46 14.10
N GLN A 25 -13.75 4.91 15.01
CA GLN A 25 -13.31 5.60 16.22
C GLN A 25 -12.32 6.74 15.89
N ASN A 26 -12.23 7.72 16.80
CA ASN A 26 -11.44 8.96 16.64
C ASN A 26 -11.85 9.83 15.45
N VAL A 27 -13.11 9.72 15.00
CA VAL A 27 -13.71 10.64 14.04
C VAL A 27 -14.90 11.35 14.67
N THR A 28 -15.02 12.66 14.43
CA THR A 28 -16.05 13.50 15.04
C THR A 28 -17.46 13.24 14.50
N HIS A 29 -17.61 12.98 13.20
CA HIS A 29 -18.92 12.82 12.55
C HIS A 29 -18.94 11.56 11.70
N ASN A 30 -19.96 10.72 11.86
CA ASN A 30 -20.05 9.42 11.17
C ASN A 30 -20.99 9.49 9.95
N GLU A 31 -20.76 10.45 9.08
CA GLU A 31 -21.49 10.57 7.82
C GLU A 31 -20.50 10.88 6.70
N TRP A 32 -20.61 10.09 5.64
CA TRP A 32 -19.57 9.89 4.66
C TRP A 32 -20.15 9.90 3.26
N LEU A 33 -19.32 10.34 2.32
CA LEU A 33 -19.58 10.27 0.89
C LEU A 33 -18.51 9.40 0.24
N TYR A 34 -18.94 8.51 -0.62
CA TYR A 34 -18.03 7.74 -1.46
C TYR A 34 -17.37 8.66 -2.48
N GLN A 35 -16.05 8.56 -2.65
CA GLN A 35 -15.29 9.34 -3.64
C GLN A 35 -14.77 8.44 -4.76
N LYS A 36 -13.92 7.49 -4.39
CA LYS A 36 -13.27 6.55 -5.32
C LYS A 36 -12.77 5.34 -4.55
N ALA A 37 -12.40 4.29 -5.26
CA ALA A 37 -11.77 3.13 -4.66
C ALA A 37 -10.56 2.68 -5.49
N ASN A 38 -9.61 2.05 -4.80
CA ASN A 38 -8.59 1.21 -5.42
C ASN A 38 -8.95 -0.27 -5.16
N TRP A 39 -8.04 -1.21 -5.45
CA TRP A 39 -8.28 -2.64 -5.28
C TRP A 39 -8.33 -3.11 -3.81
N SER A 40 -7.72 -2.37 -2.88
CA SER A 40 -7.60 -2.71 -1.46
C SER A 40 -8.34 -1.78 -0.50
N GLU A 41 -8.65 -0.56 -0.92
CA GLU A 41 -9.13 0.53 -0.07
C GLU A 41 -10.18 1.38 -0.80
N VAL A 42 -11.04 2.02 0.00
CA VAL A 42 -12.05 2.98 -0.47
C VAL A 42 -11.78 4.34 0.15
N LEU A 43 -11.75 5.37 -0.69
CA LEU A 43 -11.69 6.75 -0.25
C LEU A 43 -13.11 7.25 0.04
N VAL A 44 -13.30 7.67 1.28
CA VAL A 44 -14.53 8.31 1.74
C VAL A 44 -14.22 9.71 2.24
N ARG A 45 -15.17 10.63 2.07
CA ARG A 45 -15.07 12.00 2.55
C ARG A 45 -16.13 12.27 3.60
N ASN A 46 -15.74 12.86 4.72
CA ASN A 46 -16.66 13.28 5.76
C ASN A 46 -17.54 14.44 5.27
N THR A 47 -18.85 14.38 5.51
CA THR A 47 -19.77 15.45 5.08
C THR A 47 -19.55 16.76 5.82
N LYS A 48 -19.13 16.71 7.09
CA LYS A 48 -18.95 17.90 7.95
C LYS A 48 -17.52 18.40 7.99
N SER A 49 -16.54 17.53 8.25
CA SER A 49 -15.13 17.95 8.35
C SER A 49 -14.45 18.08 7.00
N LEU A 50 -15.05 17.58 5.91
CA LEU A 50 -14.45 17.46 4.58
C LEU A 50 -13.16 16.63 4.55
N GLU A 51 -12.85 15.93 5.64
CA GLU A 51 -11.68 15.06 5.73
C GLU A 51 -11.86 13.84 4.84
N GLU A 52 -10.82 13.51 4.09
CA GLU A 52 -10.80 12.33 3.22
C GLU A 52 -9.95 11.23 3.85
N ILE A 53 -10.53 10.05 3.99
CA ILE A 53 -9.92 8.92 4.68
C ILE A 53 -10.02 7.66 3.82
N TRP A 54 -8.92 6.92 3.74
CA TRP A 54 -8.89 5.61 3.10
C TRP A 54 -9.28 4.51 4.10
N VAL A 55 -10.29 3.71 3.74
CA VAL A 55 -10.81 2.60 4.54
C VAL A 55 -10.49 1.28 3.83
N PRO A 56 -9.83 0.31 4.48
CA PRO A 56 -9.53 -0.99 3.85
C PRO A 56 -10.80 -1.76 3.48
N ARG A 57 -10.90 -2.18 2.21
CA ARG A 57 -12.04 -2.91 1.64
C ARG A 57 -12.30 -4.23 2.34
N CYS A 58 -11.25 -4.89 2.86
CA CYS A 58 -11.38 -6.14 3.59
C CYS A 58 -12.17 -6.02 4.90
N TYR A 59 -12.39 -4.79 5.39
CA TYR A 59 -13.22 -4.51 6.56
C TYR A 59 -14.55 -3.84 6.23
N VAL A 60 -14.82 -3.56 4.95
CA VAL A 60 -16.10 -3.03 4.48
C VAL A 60 -17.03 -4.19 4.17
N GLY A 61 -18.17 -4.21 4.83
CA GLY A 61 -19.23 -5.20 4.66
C GLY A 61 -20.37 -4.69 3.79
N GLU A 62 -21.54 -5.28 4.02
CA GLU A 62 -22.75 -5.01 3.24
C GLU A 62 -23.28 -3.59 3.49
N ALA A 63 -23.73 -2.93 2.41
CA ALA A 63 -24.54 -1.72 2.52
C ALA A 63 -25.99 -2.15 2.76
N SER A 64 -26.51 -1.93 3.97
CA SER A 64 -27.91 -2.20 4.27
C SER A 64 -28.75 -0.98 3.93
N PHE A 65 -29.77 -1.22 3.11
CA PHE A 65 -30.89 -0.30 2.94
C PHE A 65 -31.92 -0.69 3.99
N VAL A 66 -31.82 -0.12 5.19
CA VAL A 66 -32.94 -0.17 6.13
C VAL A 66 -33.94 0.87 5.64
N ASP A 67 -35.24 0.60 5.69
CA ASP A 67 -36.32 1.52 5.31
C ASP A 67 -36.35 2.86 6.14
N GLU A 68 -35.29 3.12 6.89
CA GLU A 68 -34.99 4.34 7.64
C GLU A 68 -34.12 5.31 6.81
N PRO A 69 -34.11 6.62 7.10
CA PRO A 69 -33.56 7.64 6.20
C PRO A 69 -32.02 7.64 6.03
N VAL A 70 -31.28 6.77 6.73
CA VAL A 70 -29.81 6.80 6.74
C VAL A 70 -29.24 5.50 6.16
N MET A 71 -28.47 5.62 5.08
CA MET A 71 -27.76 4.49 4.49
C MET A 71 -26.67 4.01 5.44
N ILE A 72 -26.66 2.71 5.78
CA ILE A 72 -25.66 2.14 6.67
C ILE A 72 -24.75 1.21 5.90
N VAL A 73 -23.45 1.38 6.08
CA VAL A 73 -22.42 0.50 5.57
C VAL A 73 -21.83 -0.27 6.73
N GLY A 74 -22.00 -1.58 6.72
CA GLY A 74 -21.45 -2.45 7.74
C GLY A 74 -19.91 -2.43 7.72
N LEU A 75 -19.28 -2.37 8.88
CA LEU A 75 -17.87 -2.69 9.05
C LEU A 75 -17.73 -4.07 9.69
N LEU A 76 -16.89 -4.91 9.11
CA LEU A 76 -16.62 -6.27 9.60
C LEU A 76 -15.75 -6.30 10.85
N LYS A 77 -15.11 -5.17 11.17
CA LYS A 77 -14.26 -4.99 12.34
C LYS A 77 -14.40 -3.57 12.87
N GLU A 78 -14.25 -3.38 14.17
CA GLU A 78 -14.11 -2.04 14.74
C GLU A 78 -12.84 -1.41 14.19
N LEU A 79 -12.98 -0.21 13.61
CA LEU A 79 -11.87 0.53 13.03
C LEU A 79 -11.64 1.82 13.81
N GLU A 80 -10.39 2.24 13.86
CA GLU A 80 -9.95 3.46 14.52
C GLU A 80 -9.04 4.26 13.59
N TYR A 81 -9.29 5.57 13.52
CA TYR A 81 -8.44 6.48 12.79
C TYR A 81 -7.25 6.92 13.66
N ARG A 82 -6.03 6.63 13.20
CA ARG A 82 -4.78 6.99 13.88
C ARG A 82 -3.74 7.44 12.87
N ALA A 83 -3.15 8.62 13.10
CA ALA A 83 -2.03 9.14 12.31
C ALA A 83 -2.25 9.12 10.78
N GLY A 84 -3.46 9.44 10.32
CA GLY A 84 -3.79 9.47 8.88
C GLY A 84 -4.18 8.11 8.28
N ALA A 85 -4.26 7.04 9.07
CA ALA A 85 -4.64 5.71 8.61
C ALA A 85 -5.81 5.13 9.43
N VAL A 86 -6.63 4.32 8.78
CA VAL A 86 -7.70 3.55 9.43
C VAL A 86 -7.20 2.14 9.69
N LEU A 87 -7.13 1.78 10.96
CA LEU A 87 -6.59 0.51 11.44
C LEU A 87 -7.65 -0.21 12.27
N PRO A 88 -7.59 -1.56 12.37
CA PRO A 88 -8.41 -2.28 13.33
C PRO A 88 -8.19 -1.78 14.76
N ALA A 89 -9.28 -1.47 15.45
CA ALA A 89 -9.23 -1.09 16.86
C ALA A 89 -8.80 -2.30 17.71
N GLU A 90 -7.76 -2.13 18.52
CA GLU A 90 -7.34 -3.11 19.51
C GLU A 90 -7.88 -2.72 20.88
N ARG A 91 -8.80 -3.52 21.42
CA ARG A 91 -9.26 -3.33 22.79
C ARG A 91 -8.20 -3.90 23.74
N ARG A 92 -7.47 -3.02 24.43
CA ARG A 92 -6.57 -3.42 25.52
C ARG A 92 -7.40 -3.84 26.74
N VAL A 93 -7.85 -5.09 26.75
CA VAL A 93 -8.45 -5.69 27.94
C VAL A 93 -7.30 -6.17 28.82
N ILE A 94 -7.07 -5.48 29.93
CA ILE A 94 -6.34 -6.09 31.04
C ILE A 94 -7.36 -6.98 31.73
N GLU A 95 -7.48 -8.24 31.30
CA GLU A 95 -8.16 -9.22 32.13
C GLU A 95 -7.40 -9.25 33.45
N MET A 96 -8.11 -9.00 34.56
CA MET A 96 -7.51 -9.19 35.87
C MET A 96 -7.17 -10.68 35.97
N PRO A 97 -5.88 -11.08 36.02
CA PRO A 97 -5.55 -12.47 36.18
C PRO A 97 -6.19 -12.94 37.48
N ILE A 98 -7.04 -13.96 37.41
CA ILE A 98 -7.61 -14.59 38.59
C ILE A 98 -6.42 -15.01 39.45
N ALA A 99 -6.31 -14.41 40.63
CA ALA A 99 -5.24 -14.76 41.55
C ALA A 99 -5.38 -16.26 41.87
N VAL A 100 -4.29 -17.01 41.70
CA VAL A 100 -4.25 -18.46 41.98
C VAL A 100 -4.65 -18.66 43.44
N GLY A 101 -5.90 -19.11 43.67
CA GLY A 101 -6.50 -19.31 45.00
C GLY A 101 -7.85 -18.65 45.25
N GLU A 102 -8.37 -17.81 44.34
CA GLU A 102 -9.67 -17.16 44.55
C GLU A 102 -10.84 -18.14 44.29
N ARG A 103 -11.53 -18.56 45.35
CA ARG A 103 -12.82 -19.26 45.26
C ARG A 103 -13.93 -18.25 44.94
N PRO A 104 -15.00 -18.64 44.22
CA PRO A 104 -16.12 -17.75 43.94
C PRO A 104 -16.66 -17.12 45.23
N ARG A 105 -16.55 -15.79 45.35
CA ARG A 105 -17.12 -15.05 46.48
C ARG A 105 -18.63 -15.28 46.48
N ARG A 106 -19.16 -15.86 47.57
CA ARG A 106 -20.59 -15.77 47.90
C ARG A 106 -20.98 -14.28 47.95
N PRO A 107 -22.21 -13.89 47.60
CA PRO A 107 -22.66 -12.51 47.71
C PRO A 107 -22.51 -12.06 49.17
N PHE A 108 -21.63 -11.09 49.42
CA PHE A 108 -21.32 -10.61 50.76
C PHE A 108 -22.21 -9.42 51.10
N ALA A 109 -22.84 -9.47 52.27
CA ALA A 109 -23.57 -8.38 52.90
C ALA A 109 -22.69 -7.12 53.03
N PRO A 110 -23.26 -5.90 53.07
CA PRO A 110 -22.45 -4.68 53.04
C PRO A 110 -21.53 -4.57 54.27
N PRO A 111 -20.20 -4.38 54.09
CA PRO A 111 -19.29 -4.15 55.19
C PRO A 111 -19.40 -2.71 55.74
N PRO A 112 -19.06 -2.48 57.02
CA PRO A 112 -19.07 -1.15 57.63
C PRO A 112 -18.05 -0.20 56.98
N PRO A 113 -18.26 1.13 57.06
CA PRO A 113 -17.45 2.11 56.35
C PRO A 113 -15.98 2.06 56.80
N GLN A 114 -15.10 1.75 55.84
CA GLN A 114 -13.66 1.65 56.04
C GLN A 114 -13.03 3.04 56.14
N ARG A 115 -12.26 3.28 57.20
CA ARG A 115 -11.37 4.45 57.33
C ARG A 115 -10.37 4.45 56.17
N LEU A 116 -10.21 5.61 55.54
CA LEU A 116 -9.26 5.87 54.46
C LEU A 116 -7.85 5.39 54.87
N ALA A 117 -7.27 4.50 54.06
CA ALA A 117 -5.92 4.01 54.24
C ALA A 117 -4.89 5.13 53.95
N PRO A 118 -3.79 5.21 54.72
CA PRO A 118 -2.76 6.21 54.49
C PRO A 118 -2.04 5.92 53.18
N VAL A 119 -1.88 6.96 52.36
CA VAL A 119 -1.16 6.91 51.09
C VAL A 119 0.31 6.58 51.37
N VAL A 120 0.72 5.36 51.04
CA VAL A 120 2.14 4.97 51.03
C VAL A 120 2.73 5.46 49.71
N ALA A 121 3.61 6.45 49.78
CA ALA A 121 4.41 6.85 48.63
C ALA A 121 5.34 5.70 48.25
N ILE A 122 5.02 5.00 47.16
CA ILE A 122 5.89 3.99 46.57
C ILE A 122 7.10 4.73 46.00
N ARG A 123 8.19 4.78 46.76
CA ARG A 123 9.49 5.22 46.24
C ARG A 123 10.00 4.10 45.33
N LEU A 124 9.87 4.27 44.01
CA LEU A 124 10.57 3.41 43.05
C LEU A 124 12.07 3.68 43.18
N GLU A 125 12.77 2.81 43.91
CA GLU A 125 14.21 2.75 43.84
C GLU A 125 14.59 2.28 42.44
N SER A 126 15.30 3.14 41.70
CA SER A 126 15.85 2.79 40.39
C SER A 126 17.03 1.86 40.63
N GLU A 127 16.74 0.56 40.63
CA GLU A 127 17.75 -0.50 40.60
C GLU A 127 18.78 -0.18 39.48
N PRO A 128 20.09 -0.07 39.80
CA PRO A 128 21.09 0.25 38.80
C PRO A 128 21.12 -0.89 37.79
N ILE A 129 20.70 -0.60 36.55
CA ILE A 129 20.70 -1.48 35.37
C ILE A 129 21.87 -2.46 35.48
N GLY A 130 21.53 -3.72 35.77
CA GLY A 130 22.51 -4.76 36.09
C GLY A 130 23.61 -4.80 35.04
N ARG A 131 24.85 -5.07 35.48
CA ARG A 131 26.03 -5.14 34.62
C ARG A 131 25.78 -6.03 33.37
N VAL A 132 24.94 -7.05 33.54
CA VAL A 132 24.46 -7.97 32.50
C VAL A 132 23.57 -7.29 31.45
N ALA A 133 22.63 -6.42 31.84
CA ALA A 133 21.78 -5.70 30.90
C ALA A 133 22.57 -4.67 30.07
N ARG A 134 23.57 -4.02 30.69
CA ARG A 134 24.51 -3.13 29.98
C ARG A 134 25.37 -3.88 28.96
N LEU A 135 25.86 -5.08 29.31
CA LEU A 135 26.62 -5.94 28.40
C LEU A 135 25.74 -6.50 27.27
N ALA A 136 24.51 -6.87 27.58
CA ALA A 136 23.54 -7.33 26.57
C ALA A 136 23.21 -6.22 25.55
N LEU A 137 22.96 -5.00 26.03
CA LEU A 137 22.72 -3.84 25.17
C LEU A 137 23.93 -3.53 24.29
N GLY A 138 25.15 -3.60 24.86
CA GLY A 138 26.39 -3.42 24.13
C GLY A 138 26.62 -4.48 23.05
N GLY A 139 26.34 -5.74 23.36
CA GLY A 139 26.45 -6.85 22.40
C GLY A 139 25.47 -6.72 21.22
N VAL A 140 24.22 -6.32 21.50
CA VAL A 140 23.22 -6.06 20.45
C VAL A 140 23.65 -4.89 19.56
N ALA A 141 24.13 -3.79 20.14
CA ALA A 141 24.61 -2.65 19.37
C ALA A 141 25.81 -3.01 18.49
N LEU A 142 26.76 -3.79 19.00
CA LEU A 142 27.93 -4.26 18.25
C LEU A 142 27.51 -5.19 17.10
N GLY A 143 26.55 -6.08 17.34
CA GLY A 143 26.01 -6.98 16.31
C GLY A 143 25.30 -6.21 15.19
N ILE A 144 24.48 -5.21 15.53
CA ILE A 144 23.85 -4.32 14.55
C ILE A 144 24.91 -3.56 13.76
N ALA A 145 25.90 -2.97 14.43
CA ALA A 145 26.98 -2.25 13.77
C ALA A 145 27.77 -3.16 12.82
N GLY A 146 28.08 -4.39 13.22
CA GLY A 146 28.74 -5.39 12.38
C GLY A 146 27.91 -5.78 11.16
N CYS A 147 26.61 -6.01 11.32
CA CYS A 147 25.69 -6.26 10.21
C CYS A 147 25.60 -5.07 9.25
N VAL A 148 25.52 -3.84 9.77
CA VAL A 148 25.50 -2.62 8.94
C VAL A 148 26.81 -2.45 8.17
N LEU A 149 27.96 -2.72 8.80
CA LEU A 149 29.27 -2.67 8.16
C LEU A 149 29.39 -3.72 7.06
N LEU A 150 29.04 -4.98 7.34
CA LEU A 150 29.01 -6.05 6.35
C LEU A 150 28.09 -5.70 5.18
N LEU A 151 26.86 -5.27 5.45
CA LEU A 151 25.93 -4.84 4.41
C LEU A 151 26.45 -3.65 3.62
N SER A 152 27.15 -2.69 4.26
CA SER A 152 27.75 -1.55 3.57
C SER A 152 28.92 -1.95 2.67
N PHE A 153 29.74 -2.90 3.11
CA PHE A 153 30.81 -3.47 2.28
C PHE A 153 30.26 -4.29 1.11
N TYR A 154 29.24 -5.13 1.34
CA TYR A 154 28.64 -5.99 0.31
C TYR A 154 27.68 -5.27 -0.63
N ARG A 155 27.01 -4.18 -0.21
CA ARG A 155 26.08 -3.40 -1.06
C ARG A 155 26.74 -2.29 -1.88
N GLY A 156 28.06 -2.11 -1.79
CA GLY A 156 28.79 -1.12 -2.58
C GLY A 156 29.36 -0.01 -1.73
N GLY A 157 30.62 -0.20 -1.30
CA GLY A 157 31.35 0.75 -0.47
C GLY A 157 31.27 2.18 -0.98
N VAL A 158 30.64 3.04 -0.18
CA VAL A 158 30.92 4.46 0.16
C VAL A 158 31.19 5.49 -0.97
N LEU A 159 31.30 5.13 -2.25
CA LEU A 159 31.70 6.09 -3.31
C LEU A 159 30.88 6.06 -4.61
N GLY A 160 29.82 5.28 -4.73
CA GLY A 160 29.01 5.38 -5.95
C GLY A 160 27.87 4.41 -6.05
N ASN A 161 26.69 4.84 -5.63
CA ASN A 161 25.51 4.92 -6.48
C ASN A 161 24.30 5.21 -5.60
N LYS A 162 23.71 6.38 -5.82
CA LYS A 162 22.38 6.73 -5.36
C LYS A 162 21.39 5.78 -6.07
N LEU A 163 21.23 4.57 -5.55
CA LEU A 163 20.13 3.67 -5.86
C LEU A 163 18.88 4.29 -5.24
N ILE A 164 18.25 5.19 -6.01
CA ILE A 164 16.88 5.62 -5.74
C ILE A 164 16.02 4.37 -6.00
N TYR A 165 15.75 3.60 -4.95
CA TYR A 165 14.61 2.69 -4.94
C TYR A 165 13.35 3.55 -4.89
N GLY A 166 12.97 4.08 -6.04
CA GLY A 166 11.62 4.60 -6.25
C GLY A 166 10.69 3.40 -6.33
N PRO A 167 9.54 3.38 -5.63
CA PRO A 167 8.48 2.43 -5.95
C PRO A 167 8.22 2.50 -7.46
N VAL A 168 7.81 1.39 -8.08
CA VAL A 168 7.37 1.33 -9.49
C VAL A 168 6.10 2.18 -9.62
N VAL A 169 6.27 3.50 -9.59
CA VAL A 169 5.37 4.45 -10.20
C VAL A 169 5.64 4.24 -11.67
N GLN A 170 4.65 3.66 -12.34
CA GLN A 170 4.53 3.68 -13.79
C GLN A 170 4.80 5.11 -14.22
N SER A 171 6.06 5.41 -14.56
CA SER A 171 6.50 6.76 -14.84
C SER A 171 5.76 7.11 -16.10
N ASP A 172 4.83 8.05 -16.01
CA ASP A 172 4.07 8.49 -17.16
C ASP A 172 5.06 9.17 -18.10
N LEU A 173 5.62 8.35 -19.00
CA LEU A 173 6.64 8.76 -19.97
C LEU A 173 6.04 9.72 -21.00
N GLY A 174 4.72 9.97 -20.95
CA GLY A 174 4.00 10.76 -21.95
C GLY A 174 3.99 10.11 -23.33
N LEU A 175 4.33 8.82 -23.43
CA LEU A 175 4.42 8.06 -24.67
C LEU A 175 3.24 7.08 -24.76
N GLY A 176 2.49 7.16 -25.85
CA GLY A 176 1.33 6.32 -26.16
C GLY A 176 1.58 5.34 -27.29
N ALA A 177 0.64 4.42 -27.51
CA ALA A 177 0.75 3.36 -28.53
C ALA A 177 0.80 3.87 -29.99
N PHE A 178 0.51 5.14 -30.22
CA PHE A 178 0.55 5.77 -31.55
C PHE A 178 1.87 6.53 -31.81
N ASP A 179 2.71 6.68 -30.79
CA ASP A 179 3.96 7.41 -30.93
C ASP A 179 4.97 6.65 -31.76
N ASP A 180 5.70 7.39 -32.57
CA ASP A 180 6.74 6.87 -33.43
C ASP A 180 8.13 7.28 -32.95
N TYR A 181 9.16 6.86 -33.69
CA TYR A 181 10.54 7.22 -33.37
C TYR A 181 10.74 8.73 -33.21
N ARG A 182 10.09 9.56 -34.04
CA ARG A 182 10.25 11.01 -33.99
C ARG A 182 9.58 11.59 -32.76
N SER A 183 8.39 11.09 -32.39
CA SER A 183 7.74 11.44 -31.12
C SER A 183 8.64 11.13 -29.92
N VAL A 184 9.24 9.93 -29.89
CA VAL A 184 10.14 9.51 -28.80
C VAL A 184 11.36 10.41 -28.70
N VAL A 185 12.02 10.69 -29.84
CA VAL A 185 13.20 11.57 -29.87
C VAL A 185 12.85 13.01 -29.50
N ARG A 186 11.68 13.51 -29.90
CA ARG A 186 11.22 14.85 -29.52
C ARG A 186 11.02 14.96 -28.00
N LEU A 187 10.57 13.90 -27.34
CA LEU A 187 10.24 13.92 -25.92
C LEU A 187 11.45 13.59 -25.02
N LEU A 188 12.24 12.58 -25.38
CA LEU A 188 13.33 12.05 -24.54
C LEU A 188 14.73 12.44 -25.04
N GLY A 189 14.81 13.07 -26.21
CA GLY A 189 16.08 13.34 -26.90
C GLY A 189 16.59 12.15 -27.71
N PRO A 190 17.75 12.30 -28.38
CA PRO A 190 18.33 11.24 -29.19
C PRO A 190 18.77 10.06 -28.30
N PRO A 191 18.49 8.80 -28.73
CA PRO A 191 18.94 7.62 -28.00
C PRO A 191 20.45 7.43 -28.14
N LEU A 192 21.07 6.86 -27.11
CA LEU A 192 22.50 6.51 -27.13
C LEU A 192 22.75 5.18 -27.84
N GLU A 193 21.77 4.27 -27.81
CA GLU A 193 21.80 3.03 -28.55
C GLU A 193 20.55 2.91 -29.42
N ASP A 194 20.71 2.46 -30.66
CA ASP A 194 19.59 2.22 -31.57
C ASP A 194 19.85 0.92 -32.31
N ARG A 195 19.02 -0.09 -32.03
CA ARG A 195 19.17 -1.44 -32.60
C ARG A 195 17.85 -1.91 -33.19
N TRP A 196 17.94 -2.45 -34.40
CA TRP A 196 16.83 -3.15 -35.03
C TRP A 196 17.04 -4.66 -34.89
N ARG A 197 15.97 -5.36 -34.52
CA ARG A 197 15.89 -6.82 -34.67
C ARG A 197 14.82 -7.13 -35.71
N PRO A 198 15.20 -7.82 -36.80
CA PRO A 198 14.22 -8.29 -37.76
C PRO A 198 13.30 -9.32 -37.11
N ALA A 199 12.06 -9.35 -37.57
CA ALA A 199 11.13 -10.42 -37.28
C ALA A 199 11.73 -11.80 -37.61
N ASN A 200 11.45 -12.81 -36.78
CA ASN A 200 11.44 -14.20 -37.26
C ASN A 200 10.42 -14.32 -38.42
N PRO A 201 10.52 -15.30 -39.33
CA PRO A 201 9.62 -15.41 -40.48
C PRO A 201 8.14 -15.33 -40.06
N GLY A 202 7.40 -14.34 -40.58
CA GLY A 202 6.00 -14.06 -40.23
C GLY A 202 5.77 -13.21 -38.97
N GLY A 203 6.83 -12.74 -38.31
CA GLY A 203 6.79 -11.90 -37.11
C GLY A 203 6.78 -10.40 -37.39
N ARG A 204 7.08 -9.60 -36.36
CA ARG A 204 7.16 -8.13 -36.43
C ARG A 204 8.57 -7.64 -36.20
N ASP A 205 8.90 -6.52 -36.82
CA ASP A 205 10.17 -5.85 -36.59
C ASP A 205 10.12 -5.10 -35.26
N PHE A 206 11.20 -5.23 -34.48
CA PHE A 206 11.37 -4.53 -33.22
C PHE A 206 12.55 -3.57 -33.32
N ARG A 207 12.35 -2.35 -32.83
CA ARG A 207 13.41 -1.35 -32.64
C ARG A 207 13.58 -1.09 -31.17
N LEU A 208 14.81 -1.15 -30.71
CA LEU A 208 15.19 -0.83 -29.35
C LEU A 208 15.99 0.46 -29.33
N LEU A 209 15.58 1.40 -28.48
CA LEU A 209 16.26 2.67 -28.24
C LEU A 209 16.76 2.70 -26.80
N GLY A 210 18.08 2.74 -26.61
CA GLY A 210 18.71 2.76 -25.30
C GLY A 210 18.87 4.17 -24.75
N TYR A 211 18.36 4.36 -23.53
CA TYR A 211 18.51 5.56 -22.72
C TYR A 211 19.24 5.22 -21.42
N PRO A 212 20.53 4.81 -21.48
CA PRO A 212 21.28 4.32 -20.32
C PRO A 212 21.43 5.38 -19.22
N ARG A 213 21.48 6.68 -19.59
CA ARG A 213 21.51 7.79 -18.62
C ARG A 213 20.22 7.84 -17.80
N GLN A 214 19.07 7.58 -18.43
CA GLN A 214 17.76 7.54 -17.78
C GLN A 214 17.44 6.16 -17.17
N GLY A 215 18.20 5.12 -17.52
CA GLY A 215 18.10 3.80 -16.92
C GLY A 215 17.01 2.89 -17.52
N PHE A 216 16.54 3.19 -18.72
CA PHE A 216 15.54 2.37 -19.41
C PHE A 216 15.82 2.24 -20.92
N TYR A 217 15.11 1.31 -21.55
CA TYR A 217 15.07 1.06 -22.98
C TYR A 217 13.65 1.29 -23.48
N ILE A 218 13.53 1.96 -24.61
CA ILE A 218 12.25 2.17 -25.30
C ILE A 218 12.14 1.16 -26.44
N LEU A 219 10.98 0.50 -26.55
CA LEU A 219 10.71 -0.45 -27.64
C LEU A 219 9.63 0.08 -28.58
N LEU A 220 9.91 -0.06 -29.87
CA LEU A 220 8.95 0.15 -30.95
C LEU A 220 8.76 -1.16 -31.72
N MET A 221 7.53 -1.39 -32.18
CA MET A 221 7.15 -2.59 -32.92
C MET A 221 6.28 -2.20 -34.11
N GLY A 222 6.53 -2.82 -35.26
CA GLY A 222 5.75 -2.59 -36.48
C GLY A 222 5.75 -3.82 -37.38
N ARG A 223 4.80 -3.87 -38.33
CA ARG A 223 4.86 -4.87 -39.42
C ARG A 223 6.01 -4.56 -40.37
N THR A 224 6.32 -3.29 -40.54
CA THR A 224 7.45 -2.76 -41.29
C THR A 224 8.23 -1.78 -40.42
N ARG A 225 9.50 -1.52 -40.78
CA ARG A 225 10.34 -0.55 -40.06
C ARG A 225 9.76 0.87 -40.04
N SER A 226 9.03 1.28 -41.07
CA SER A 226 8.36 2.58 -41.16
C SER A 226 7.11 2.68 -40.29
N GLU A 227 6.47 1.55 -39.97
CA GLU A 227 5.27 1.47 -39.14
C GLU A 227 5.56 1.18 -37.68
N ALA A 228 6.83 1.20 -37.26
CA ALA A 228 7.19 0.91 -35.89
C ALA A 228 6.61 1.97 -34.93
N ARG A 229 5.71 1.54 -34.05
CA ARG A 229 5.09 2.36 -33.00
C ARG A 229 5.53 1.91 -31.62
N TYR A 230 5.51 2.84 -30.69
CA TYR A 230 5.85 2.60 -29.30
C TYR A 230 4.98 1.50 -28.69
N ILE A 231 5.62 0.53 -28.04
CA ILE A 231 4.95 -0.54 -27.31
C ILE A 231 5.27 -0.57 -25.83
N GLY A 232 6.25 0.21 -25.36
CA GLY A 232 6.56 0.30 -23.94
C GLY A 232 8.03 0.50 -23.65
N ALA A 233 8.35 0.50 -22.35
CA ALA A 233 9.68 0.71 -21.84
C ALA A 233 10.09 -0.42 -20.89
N LEU A 234 11.37 -0.80 -20.94
CA LEU A 234 12.00 -1.79 -20.07
C LEU A 234 13.08 -1.12 -19.22
N ASP A 235 13.27 -1.56 -17.98
CA ASP A 235 14.42 -1.13 -17.18
C ASP A 235 15.73 -1.85 -17.59
N ARG A 236 16.83 -1.53 -16.88
CA ARG A 236 18.12 -2.21 -17.03
C ARG A 236 18.08 -3.71 -16.75
N THR A 237 17.12 -4.18 -15.96
CA THR A 237 16.91 -5.61 -15.66
C THR A 237 16.00 -6.30 -16.67
N TRP A 238 15.59 -5.61 -17.73
CA TRP A 238 14.67 -6.11 -18.75
C TRP A 238 13.23 -6.33 -18.25
N THR A 239 12.85 -5.61 -17.20
CA THR A 239 11.50 -5.65 -16.64
C THR A 239 10.65 -4.51 -17.22
N PRO A 240 9.39 -4.75 -17.63
CA PRO A 240 8.51 -3.69 -18.11
C PRO A 240 8.25 -2.64 -17.04
N VAL A 241 8.62 -1.39 -17.33
CA VAL A 241 8.34 -0.22 -16.48
C VAL A 241 7.22 0.65 -17.05
N HIS A 242 6.94 0.52 -18.34
CA HIS A 242 5.81 1.19 -18.98
C HIS A 242 5.19 0.31 -20.06
N THR A 243 3.87 0.24 -20.05
CA THR A 243 3.07 -0.61 -20.95
C THR A 243 1.92 0.21 -21.52
N VAL A 244 1.53 -0.08 -22.76
CA VAL A 244 0.46 0.63 -23.46
C VAL A 244 -0.52 -0.38 -24.05
N ASN A 245 -1.76 0.06 -24.26
CA ASN A 245 -2.73 -0.73 -25.00
C ASN A 245 -2.50 -0.55 -26.50
N VAL A 246 -1.98 -1.59 -27.14
CA VAL A 246 -1.68 -1.58 -28.58
C VAL A 246 -2.94 -1.98 -29.34
N PRO A 247 -3.35 -1.22 -30.37
CA PRO A 247 -4.51 -1.57 -31.20
C PRO A 247 -4.40 -3.00 -31.76
N GLY A 248 -5.41 -3.82 -31.47
CA GLY A 248 -5.50 -5.22 -31.92
C GLY A 248 -4.73 -6.26 -31.11
N PHE A 249 -3.90 -5.86 -30.13
CA PHE A 249 -3.08 -6.78 -29.31
C PHE A 249 -3.34 -6.67 -27.81
N GLY A 250 -4.14 -5.69 -27.39
CA GLY A 250 -4.40 -5.44 -25.98
C GLY A 250 -3.15 -4.87 -25.29
N ASN A 251 -2.97 -5.21 -24.02
CA ASN A 251 -1.87 -4.68 -23.21
C ASN A 251 -0.51 -5.24 -23.68
N SER A 252 0.43 -4.35 -23.99
CA SER A 252 1.78 -4.70 -24.45
C SER A 252 2.66 -5.43 -23.41
N ALA A 253 2.23 -5.47 -22.14
CA ALA A 253 2.95 -6.16 -21.05
C ALA A 253 3.33 -7.60 -21.41
N ALA A 254 2.42 -8.34 -22.05
CA ALA A 254 2.67 -9.74 -22.44
C ALA A 254 3.78 -9.86 -23.48
N ILE A 255 3.82 -8.94 -24.45
CA ILE A 255 4.84 -8.90 -25.50
C ILE A 255 6.20 -8.52 -24.92
N LEU A 256 6.24 -7.51 -24.04
CA LEU A 256 7.48 -7.02 -23.44
C LEU A 256 8.14 -8.07 -22.53
N ARG A 257 7.35 -8.91 -21.84
CA ARG A 257 7.87 -9.98 -20.98
C ARG A 257 8.45 -11.17 -21.75
N THR A 258 7.93 -11.45 -22.94
CA THR A 258 8.39 -12.57 -23.77
C THR A 258 9.52 -12.19 -24.71
N LEU A 259 9.90 -10.91 -24.73
CA LEU A 259 10.86 -10.39 -25.68
C LEU A 259 12.29 -10.75 -25.27
N PRO A 260 13.06 -11.48 -26.11
CA PRO A 260 14.42 -11.86 -25.78
C PRO A 260 15.33 -10.63 -25.72
N ARG A 261 16.33 -10.66 -24.83
CA ARG A 261 17.34 -9.59 -24.73
C ARG A 261 18.11 -9.43 -26.05
N PHE A 262 18.53 -8.21 -26.34
CA PHE A 262 19.28 -7.82 -27.54
C PHE A 262 20.77 -7.66 -27.26
#